data_AF-A0A3D1DEE3-F1
#
_entry.id   AF-A0A3D1DEE3-F1
#
_cell.length_a   1.000
_cell.length_b   1.000
_cell.length_c   1.000
_cell.angle_alpha   90.00
_cell.angle_beta   90.00
_cell.angle_gamma   90.00
#
_symmetry.space_group_name_H-M   'P 1'
#
loop_
_entity.id
_entity.type
_entity.pdbx_description
1 polymer ?
#
loop_
_entity_poly.entity_id
_entity_poly.type
_entity_poly.pdbx_seq_one_letter_code
_entity_poly.pdbx_strand_id
1 'polypeptide(L)'
;GELEGIAHRGDFDLRSHMEGKLVRQGDDLVVETDEHGQPRHKGSGKDLTYFDDQSRERFAPHVIEPAAGADRATLAFLCEAYHEDEQPDDKGDMKSRVLMRFHPRLAPIKVAVFPLIKKEGMPETAGRLYQDLKAAGIASVYDQQGAIGRRYRRQDEIGTPFCITIDGDTASDGTVTIRDRDSLEQQRIPLDSVVDDIHGRLRS
;
A
#
# COMPACT_ATOMS: atom_id res chain seq x y z
N GLY A 1 -8.31 -13.28 13.43
CA GLY A 1 -7.01 -13.90 13.12
C GLY A 1 -5.92 -12.95 13.55
N GLU A 2 -4.75 -13.46 13.91
CA GLU A 2 -3.59 -12.64 14.31
C GLU A 2 -2.97 -11.95 13.08
N LEU A 3 -2.69 -10.64 13.15
CA LEU A 3 -2.11 -9.87 12.04
C LEU A 3 -0.58 -9.86 12.08
N GLU A 4 -0.04 -9.69 13.27
CA GLU A 4 1.39 -9.62 13.57
C GLU A 4 1.62 -10.28 14.94
N GLY A 5 2.72 -11.02 15.05
CA GLY A 5 3.21 -11.56 16.30
C GLY A 5 4.58 -10.96 16.61
N ILE A 6 4.80 -10.56 17.85
CA ILE A 6 6.09 -10.05 18.32
C ILE A 6 6.66 -11.07 19.30
N ALA A 7 7.68 -11.81 18.86
CA ALA A 7 8.32 -12.85 19.64
C ALA A 7 9.66 -12.39 20.22
N HIS A 8 9.94 -12.79 21.45
CA HIS A 8 11.30 -12.76 22.00
C HIS A 8 11.92 -14.15 21.82
N ARG A 9 12.86 -14.27 20.89
CA ARG A 9 13.49 -15.56 20.53
C ARG A 9 14.77 -15.86 21.29
N GLY A 10 15.24 -14.89 22.09
CA GLY A 10 16.54 -14.99 22.75
C GLY A 10 17.65 -15.14 21.72
N ASP A 11 18.67 -15.91 22.04
CA ASP A 11 19.79 -16.23 21.16
C ASP A 11 19.59 -17.52 20.34
N PHE A 12 18.39 -18.13 20.42
CA PHE A 12 18.09 -19.46 19.88
C PHE A 12 18.46 -19.61 18.40
N ASP A 13 18.06 -18.67 17.55
CA ASP A 13 18.24 -18.78 16.10
C ASP A 13 19.72 -18.75 15.70
N LEU A 14 20.46 -17.79 16.24
CA LEU A 14 21.87 -17.60 15.92
C LEU A 14 22.71 -18.76 16.42
N ARG A 15 22.49 -19.19 17.67
CA ARG A 15 23.19 -20.34 18.24
C ARG A 15 22.82 -21.64 17.53
N SER A 16 21.55 -21.83 17.15
CA SER A 16 21.15 -23.02 16.38
C SER A 16 21.83 -23.09 15.01
N HIS A 17 22.00 -21.96 14.33
CA HIS A 17 22.72 -21.90 13.05
C HIS A 17 24.24 -22.04 13.18
N MET A 18 24.83 -21.64 14.30
CA MET A 18 26.27 -21.74 14.56
C MET A 18 26.66 -23.12 15.10
N GLU A 19 26.02 -23.56 16.17
CA GLU A 19 26.41 -24.71 17.00
C GLU A 19 25.71 -26.02 16.55
N GLY A 20 24.49 -25.93 16.06
CA GLY A 20 23.63 -27.07 15.75
C GLY A 20 22.28 -26.98 16.47
N LYS A 21 21.37 -27.92 16.20
CA LYS A 21 20.00 -27.86 16.73
C LYS A 21 20.00 -27.75 18.26
N LEU A 22 19.43 -26.67 18.79
CA LEU A 22 19.22 -26.49 20.22
C LEU A 22 17.94 -27.18 20.68
N VAL A 23 17.99 -27.76 21.88
CA VAL A 23 16.85 -28.32 22.60
C VAL A 23 16.78 -27.70 23.99
N ARG A 24 15.58 -27.60 24.54
CA ARG A 24 15.37 -27.06 25.88
C ARG A 24 15.62 -28.14 26.92
N GLN A 25 16.54 -27.88 27.85
CA GLN A 25 16.82 -28.73 28.99
C GLN A 25 16.69 -27.90 30.26
N GLY A 26 15.54 -28.03 30.93
CA GLY A 26 15.16 -27.12 32.03
C GLY A 26 14.89 -25.71 31.50
N ASP A 27 15.63 -24.73 32.02
CA ASP A 27 15.56 -23.33 31.60
C ASP A 27 16.59 -22.98 30.51
N ASP A 28 17.53 -23.87 30.22
CA ASP A 28 18.63 -23.63 29.29
C ASP A 28 18.37 -24.19 27.88
N LEU A 29 19.00 -23.56 26.89
CA LEU A 29 19.08 -24.04 25.52
C LEU A 29 20.45 -24.67 25.28
N VAL A 30 20.45 -25.98 25.02
CA VAL A 30 21.67 -26.79 24.83
C VAL A 30 21.66 -27.48 23.48
N VAL A 31 22.84 -27.75 22.92
CA VAL A 31 22.97 -28.46 21.65
C VAL A 31 22.54 -29.91 21.81
N GLU A 32 21.68 -30.40 20.92
CA GLU A 32 21.31 -31.81 20.88
C GLU A 32 22.51 -32.65 20.42
N THR A 33 23.02 -33.53 21.30
CA THR A 33 24.18 -34.37 21.01
C THR A 33 23.82 -35.82 20.67
N ASP A 34 24.69 -36.49 19.92
CA ASP A 34 24.64 -37.94 19.69
C ASP A 34 25.31 -38.74 20.84
N GLU A 35 25.41 -40.06 20.67
CA GLU A 35 26.03 -40.98 21.63
C GLU A 35 27.53 -40.71 21.87
N HIS A 36 28.17 -39.93 20.99
CA HIS A 36 29.57 -39.55 21.07
C HIS A 36 29.77 -38.10 21.56
N GLY A 37 28.68 -37.42 21.97
CA GLY A 37 28.73 -36.03 22.44
C GLY A 37 28.91 -35.00 21.33
N GLN A 38 28.80 -35.38 20.06
CA GLN A 38 28.85 -34.42 18.94
C GLN A 38 27.46 -33.89 18.61
N PRO A 39 27.33 -32.68 18.04
CA PRO A 39 26.04 -32.16 17.59
C PRO A 39 25.36 -33.15 16.62
N ARG A 40 24.20 -33.67 17.01
CA ARG A 40 23.41 -34.62 16.21
C ARG A 40 22.98 -34.00 14.88
N HIS A 41 22.66 -32.71 14.91
CA HIS A 41 22.40 -31.88 13.74
C HIS A 41 23.41 -30.74 13.70
N LYS A 42 24.40 -30.85 12.82
CA LYS A 42 25.51 -29.89 12.74
C LYS A 42 25.03 -28.52 12.27
N GLY A 43 25.45 -27.49 12.99
CA GLY A 43 25.37 -26.10 12.55
C GLY A 43 26.41 -25.78 11.46
N SER A 44 26.42 -24.53 11.02
CA SER A 44 27.36 -24.03 10.02
C SER A 44 28.81 -23.94 10.53
N GLY A 45 29.01 -23.88 11.85
CA GLY A 45 30.31 -23.62 12.48
C GLY A 45 30.87 -22.22 12.22
N LYS A 46 30.13 -21.35 11.50
CA LYS A 46 30.51 -19.94 11.32
C LYS A 46 30.13 -19.16 12.57
N ASP A 47 31.06 -18.32 13.03
CA ASP A 47 30.82 -17.47 14.18
C ASP A 47 29.80 -16.36 13.83
N LEU A 48 28.65 -16.41 14.50
CA LEU A 48 27.56 -15.44 14.40
C LEU A 48 27.46 -14.54 15.65
N THR A 49 28.47 -14.56 16.52
CA THR A 49 28.52 -13.70 17.72
C THR A 49 28.89 -12.27 17.37
N TYR A 50 28.38 -11.34 18.17
CA TYR A 50 28.74 -9.93 18.12
C TYR A 50 29.87 -9.65 19.12
N PHE A 51 30.85 -8.84 18.73
CA PHE A 51 31.90 -8.35 19.62
C PHE A 51 31.52 -6.95 20.08
N ASP A 52 31.41 -6.76 21.39
CA ASP A 52 31.18 -5.45 21.99
C ASP A 52 32.53 -4.80 22.37
N ASP A 53 32.82 -3.65 21.76
CA ASP A 53 34.07 -2.91 21.99
C ASP A 53 34.18 -2.36 23.42
N GLN A 54 33.06 -2.14 24.11
CA GLN A 54 33.06 -1.56 25.47
C GLN A 54 33.41 -2.62 26.53
N SER A 55 32.69 -3.73 26.55
CA SER A 55 32.98 -4.86 27.45
C SER A 55 34.18 -5.70 27.01
N ARG A 56 34.55 -5.62 25.72
CA ARG A 56 35.55 -6.48 25.07
C ARG A 56 35.17 -7.96 25.09
N GLU A 57 33.88 -8.27 25.11
CA GLU A 57 33.34 -9.63 25.13
C GLU A 57 32.60 -9.95 23.82
N ARG A 58 32.52 -11.26 23.50
CA ARG A 58 31.66 -11.77 22.41
C ARG A 58 30.43 -12.41 23.02
N PHE A 59 29.26 -12.14 22.46
CA PHE A 59 28.01 -12.79 22.85
C PHE A 59 27.10 -13.05 21.65
N ALA A 60 26.20 -14.02 21.78
CA ALA A 60 25.13 -14.23 20.82
C ALA A 60 23.97 -13.27 21.17
N PRO A 61 23.64 -12.29 20.30
CA PRO A 61 22.62 -11.31 20.62
C PRO A 61 21.23 -11.96 20.67
N HIS A 62 20.37 -11.40 21.52
CA HIS A 62 18.96 -11.77 21.53
C HIS A 62 18.22 -11.17 20.35
N VAL A 63 17.28 -11.92 19.79
CA VAL A 63 16.43 -11.52 18.67
C VAL A 63 15.01 -11.24 19.18
N ILE A 64 14.55 -10.01 18.94
CA ILE A 64 13.13 -9.66 18.96
C ILE A 64 12.65 -9.74 17.53
N GLU A 65 11.64 -10.58 17.27
CA GLU A 65 11.12 -10.85 15.94
C GLU A 65 9.67 -10.35 15.82
N PRO A 66 9.45 -9.18 15.22
CA PRO A 66 8.16 -8.79 14.67
C PRO A 66 7.92 -9.51 13.34
N ALA A 67 6.89 -10.34 13.28
CA ALA A 67 6.50 -11.07 12.08
C ALA A 67 5.05 -10.78 11.73
N ALA A 68 4.84 -10.13 10.57
CA ALA A 68 3.52 -9.81 10.05
C ALA A 68 3.23 -10.57 8.75
N GLY A 69 1.99 -11.05 8.60
CA GLY A 69 1.56 -11.75 7.39
C GLY A 69 1.07 -10.78 6.31
N ALA A 70 1.75 -10.71 5.16
CA ALA A 70 1.39 -9.80 4.07
C ALA A 70 -0.06 -9.98 3.56
N ASP A 71 -0.51 -11.22 3.39
CA ASP A 71 -1.90 -11.52 2.96
C ASP A 71 -2.92 -11.09 4.01
N ARG A 72 -2.60 -11.30 5.30
CA ARG A 72 -3.50 -10.91 6.41
C ARG A 72 -3.59 -9.40 6.54
N ALA A 73 -2.47 -8.70 6.41
CA ALA A 73 -2.44 -7.24 6.39
C ALA A 73 -3.25 -6.70 5.20
N THR A 74 -3.09 -7.29 4.01
CA THR A 74 -3.87 -6.92 2.82
C THR A 74 -5.37 -7.10 3.05
N LEU A 75 -5.79 -8.25 3.60
CA LEU A 75 -7.18 -8.51 3.94
C LEU A 75 -7.69 -7.52 5.00
N ALA A 76 -6.89 -7.22 6.03
CA ALA A 76 -7.26 -6.25 7.05
C ALA A 76 -7.51 -4.85 6.45
N PHE A 77 -6.63 -4.38 5.56
CA PHE A 77 -6.84 -3.11 4.87
C PHE A 77 -8.06 -3.13 3.96
N LEU A 78 -8.34 -4.25 3.27
CA LEU A 78 -9.55 -4.40 2.46
C LEU A 78 -10.81 -4.32 3.34
N CYS A 79 -10.85 -5.06 4.45
CA CYS A 79 -11.97 -5.06 5.37
C CYS A 79 -12.21 -3.69 6.00
N GLU A 80 -11.15 -2.99 6.43
CA GLU A 80 -11.26 -1.66 7.02
C GLU A 80 -11.68 -0.61 5.99
N ALA A 81 -11.17 -0.70 4.75
CA ALA A 81 -11.52 0.26 3.72
C ALA A 81 -12.93 0.04 3.17
N TYR A 82 -13.50 -1.16 3.22
CA TYR A 82 -14.84 -1.43 2.69
C TYR A 82 -15.92 -0.62 3.42
N HIS A 83 -16.62 0.23 2.67
CA HIS A 83 -17.70 1.05 3.19
C HIS A 83 -18.90 1.04 2.25
N GLU A 84 -20.08 1.24 2.84
CA GLU A 84 -21.32 1.52 2.13
C GLU A 84 -21.89 2.86 2.65
N ASP A 85 -22.23 3.75 1.74
CA ASP A 85 -22.95 4.99 2.03
C ASP A 85 -23.84 5.37 0.83
N GLU A 86 -24.23 6.63 0.70
CA GLU A 86 -25.11 7.08 -0.38
C GLU A 86 -24.46 8.22 -1.18
N GLN A 87 -24.79 8.29 -2.48
CA GLN A 87 -24.48 9.45 -3.33
C GLN A 87 -25.68 9.77 -4.23
N PRO A 88 -25.84 11.04 -4.64
CA PRO A 88 -26.87 11.39 -5.62
C PRO A 88 -26.58 10.76 -6.99
N ASP A 89 -27.64 10.38 -7.70
CA ASP A 89 -27.59 10.08 -9.13
C ASP A 89 -27.75 11.33 -9.99
N ASP A 90 -27.80 11.16 -11.32
CA ASP A 90 -27.94 12.27 -12.28
C ASP A 90 -29.24 13.08 -12.10
N LYS A 91 -30.22 12.58 -11.35
CA LYS A 91 -31.50 13.24 -11.04
C LYS A 91 -31.52 13.83 -9.62
N GLY A 92 -30.46 13.63 -8.84
CA GLY A 92 -30.37 14.04 -7.45
C GLY A 92 -30.95 13.05 -6.46
N ASP A 93 -31.42 11.87 -6.91
CA ASP A 93 -31.92 10.84 -6.00
C ASP A 93 -30.74 10.13 -5.33
N MET A 94 -30.76 10.04 -3.99
CA MET A 94 -29.72 9.31 -3.26
C MET A 94 -29.78 7.82 -3.59
N LYS A 95 -28.64 7.24 -3.98
CA LYS A 95 -28.44 5.83 -4.27
C LYS A 95 -27.30 5.29 -3.42
N SER A 96 -27.46 4.06 -2.94
CA SER A 96 -26.37 3.36 -2.26
C SER A 96 -25.13 3.29 -3.14
N ARG A 97 -23.95 3.42 -2.53
CA ARG A 97 -22.65 3.18 -3.15
C ARG A 97 -21.79 2.36 -2.23
N VAL A 98 -21.03 1.45 -2.84
CA VAL A 98 -19.93 0.75 -2.21
C VAL A 98 -18.66 1.49 -2.60
N LEU A 99 -17.79 1.75 -1.63
CA LEU A 99 -16.48 2.33 -1.88
C LEU A 99 -15.42 1.72 -0.98
N MET A 100 -14.18 1.72 -1.47
CA MET A 100 -13.02 1.34 -0.67
C MET A 100 -12.31 2.60 -0.19
N ARG A 101 -12.53 2.97 1.07
CA ARG A 101 -11.92 4.12 1.74
C ARG A 101 -10.45 3.88 2.11
N PHE A 102 -9.64 3.41 1.17
CA PHE A 102 -8.21 3.27 1.39
C PHE A 102 -7.58 4.62 1.70
N HIS A 103 -6.62 4.63 2.62
CA HIS A 103 -5.72 5.77 2.76
C HIS A 103 -5.07 6.05 1.38
N PRO A 104 -4.97 7.32 0.91
CA PRO A 104 -4.47 7.62 -0.42
C PRO A 104 -3.12 6.98 -0.74
N ARG A 105 -2.23 6.88 0.27
CA ARG A 105 -0.92 6.19 0.16
C ARG A 105 -1.01 4.67 -0.08
N LEU A 106 -2.08 4.01 0.36
CA LEU A 106 -2.30 2.57 0.18
C LEU A 106 -3.15 2.23 -1.05
N ALA A 107 -3.97 3.17 -1.54
CA ALA A 107 -4.84 2.93 -2.69
C ALA A 107 -4.07 2.36 -3.91
N PRO A 108 -4.54 1.29 -4.58
CA PRO A 108 -3.81 0.67 -5.70
C PRO A 108 -3.57 1.63 -6.87
N ILE A 109 -4.53 2.51 -7.11
CA ILE A 109 -4.49 3.58 -8.09
C ILE A 109 -4.69 4.89 -7.32
N LYS A 110 -3.88 5.91 -7.62
CA LYS A 110 -3.96 7.23 -6.96
C LYS A 110 -4.89 8.16 -7.72
N VAL A 111 -4.86 8.11 -9.04
CA VAL A 111 -5.61 9.02 -9.90
C VAL A 111 -6.22 8.28 -11.08
N ALA A 112 -7.48 8.54 -11.37
CA ALA A 112 -8.11 8.14 -12.63
C ALA A 112 -8.40 9.37 -13.49
N VAL A 113 -8.04 9.34 -14.78
CA VAL A 113 -8.22 10.45 -15.71
C VAL A 113 -9.24 10.09 -16.79
N PHE A 114 -10.23 10.95 -16.96
CA PHE A 114 -11.40 10.73 -17.80
C PHE A 114 -11.60 11.89 -18.79
N PRO A 115 -11.80 11.63 -20.08
CA PRO A 115 -12.45 12.60 -20.95
C PRO A 115 -13.97 12.53 -20.75
N LEU A 116 -14.64 13.67 -20.60
CA LEU A 116 -16.09 13.72 -20.39
C LEU A 116 -16.82 13.04 -21.57
N ILE A 117 -16.42 13.38 -22.80
CA ILE A 117 -16.86 12.73 -24.03
C ILE A 117 -15.66 12.29 -24.90
N LYS A 118 -15.92 11.38 -25.84
CA LYS A 118 -14.89 10.81 -26.73
C LYS A 118 -14.64 11.63 -28.01
N LYS A 119 -14.66 12.95 -27.90
CA LYS A 119 -14.57 13.89 -29.04
C LYS A 119 -13.91 15.19 -28.58
N GLU A 120 -13.74 16.12 -29.51
CA GLU A 120 -13.36 17.52 -29.24
C GLU A 120 -12.00 17.67 -28.54
N GLY A 121 -11.04 16.78 -28.80
CA GLY A 121 -9.70 16.89 -28.22
C GLY A 121 -9.59 16.49 -26.75
N MET A 122 -10.71 16.15 -26.09
CA MET A 122 -10.71 15.76 -24.67
C MET A 122 -9.93 14.46 -24.44
N PRO A 123 -10.09 13.39 -25.26
CA PRO A 123 -9.29 12.17 -25.10
C PRO A 123 -7.79 12.40 -25.18
N GLU A 124 -7.35 13.28 -26.07
CA GLU A 124 -5.95 13.63 -26.28
C GLU A 124 -5.40 14.40 -25.07
N THR A 125 -6.16 15.37 -24.57
CA THR A 125 -5.79 16.15 -23.37
C THR A 125 -5.73 15.27 -22.12
N ALA A 126 -6.74 14.42 -21.92
CA ALA A 126 -6.78 13.43 -20.83
C ALA A 126 -5.61 12.43 -20.95
N GLY A 127 -5.29 12.00 -22.17
CA GLY A 127 -4.16 11.11 -22.45
C GLY A 127 -2.82 11.76 -22.10
N ARG A 128 -2.62 13.05 -22.43
CA ARG A 128 -1.43 13.81 -22.07
C ARG A 128 -1.28 13.91 -20.54
N LEU A 129 -2.33 14.36 -19.85
CA LEU A 129 -2.30 14.47 -18.39
C LEU A 129 -2.00 13.11 -17.71
N TYR A 130 -2.57 12.03 -18.23
CA TYR A 130 -2.26 10.68 -17.75
C TYR A 130 -0.77 10.34 -17.91
N GLN A 131 -0.14 10.68 -19.04
CA GLN A 131 1.30 10.48 -19.22
C GLN A 131 2.12 11.34 -18.26
N ASP A 132 1.73 12.59 -18.03
CA ASP A 132 2.42 13.51 -17.12
C ASP A 132 2.38 12.97 -15.67
N LEU A 133 1.21 12.52 -15.21
CA LEU A 133 1.05 11.87 -13.89
C LEU A 133 1.93 10.62 -13.77
N LYS A 134 1.95 9.77 -14.81
CA LYS A 134 2.77 8.56 -14.82
C LYS A 134 4.27 8.88 -14.81
N ALA A 135 4.70 9.88 -15.56
CA ALA A 135 6.08 10.36 -15.57
C ALA A 135 6.52 10.90 -14.20
N ALA A 136 5.60 11.49 -13.44
CA ALA A 136 5.81 11.91 -12.06
C ALA A 136 5.81 10.75 -11.03
N GLY A 137 5.64 9.49 -11.47
CA GLY A 137 5.61 8.33 -10.58
C GLY A 137 4.27 8.14 -9.85
N ILE A 138 3.21 8.82 -10.29
CA ILE A 138 1.87 8.66 -9.72
C ILE A 138 1.17 7.49 -10.41
N ALA A 139 0.85 6.45 -9.63
CA ALA A 139 0.06 5.32 -10.13
C ALA A 139 -1.32 5.81 -10.57
N SER A 140 -1.54 5.83 -11.88
CA SER A 140 -2.72 6.43 -12.50
C SER A 140 -3.32 5.52 -13.55
N VAL A 141 -4.58 5.78 -13.91
CA VAL A 141 -5.28 5.08 -14.97
C VAL A 141 -6.00 6.07 -15.88
N TYR A 142 -6.09 5.75 -17.16
CA TYR A 142 -6.92 6.46 -18.12
C TYR A 142 -8.13 5.60 -18.48
N ASP A 143 -9.34 6.18 -18.43
CA ASP A 143 -10.55 5.47 -18.84
C ASP A 143 -11.55 6.38 -19.59
N GLN A 144 -11.99 5.89 -20.74
CA GLN A 144 -13.01 6.53 -21.56
C GLN A 144 -14.24 5.62 -21.79
N GLN A 145 -14.29 4.43 -21.19
CA GLN A 145 -15.36 3.47 -21.42
C GLN A 145 -16.58 3.73 -20.53
N GLY A 146 -17.75 3.88 -21.16
CA GLY A 146 -19.01 4.12 -20.47
C GLY A 146 -19.26 5.57 -20.07
N ALA A 147 -20.41 5.79 -19.44
CA ALA A 147 -20.80 7.10 -18.92
C ALA A 147 -19.90 7.51 -17.75
N ILE A 148 -19.74 8.82 -17.52
CA ILE A 148 -18.84 9.35 -16.48
C ILE A 148 -19.20 8.82 -15.08
N GLY A 149 -20.50 8.75 -14.75
CA GLY A 149 -20.96 8.19 -13.48
C GLY A 149 -20.54 6.72 -13.27
N ARG A 150 -20.55 5.90 -14.34
CA ARG A 150 -20.08 4.50 -14.27
C ARG A 150 -18.57 4.41 -14.08
N ARG A 151 -17.81 5.40 -14.56
CA ARG A 151 -16.36 5.48 -14.37
C ARG A 151 -16.03 5.85 -12.93
N TYR A 152 -16.70 6.87 -12.37
CA TYR A 152 -16.56 7.22 -10.95
C TYR A 152 -16.90 6.03 -10.04
N ARG A 153 -18.02 5.35 -10.26
CA ARG A 153 -18.42 4.17 -9.47
C ARG A 153 -17.37 3.08 -9.44
N ARG A 154 -16.78 2.75 -10.60
CA ARG A 154 -15.70 1.74 -10.68
C ARG A 154 -14.47 2.16 -9.87
N GLN A 155 -14.14 3.46 -9.87
CA GLN A 155 -13.00 3.97 -9.13
C GLN A 155 -13.26 4.02 -7.62
N ASP A 156 -14.49 4.37 -7.21
CA ASP A 156 -14.90 4.34 -5.82
C ASP A 156 -14.82 2.90 -5.28
N GLU A 157 -15.31 1.91 -6.04
CA GLU A 157 -15.28 0.48 -5.70
C GLU A 157 -13.87 -0.11 -5.55
N ILE A 158 -12.87 0.45 -6.24
CA ILE A 158 -11.45 0.02 -6.09
C ILE A 158 -10.63 0.99 -5.23
N GLY A 159 -11.26 2.05 -4.74
CA GLY A 159 -10.70 2.99 -3.77
C GLY A 159 -9.71 4.00 -4.30
N THR A 160 -9.77 4.33 -5.60
CA THR A 160 -8.97 5.41 -6.18
C THR A 160 -9.40 6.75 -5.55
N PRO A 161 -8.49 7.48 -4.88
CA PRO A 161 -8.87 8.65 -4.09
C PRO A 161 -9.29 9.86 -4.96
N PHE A 162 -8.70 10.03 -6.14
CA PHE A 162 -8.97 11.18 -7.00
C PHE A 162 -9.35 10.77 -8.42
N CYS A 163 -10.45 11.35 -8.93
CA CYS A 163 -10.82 11.23 -10.33
C CYS A 163 -10.75 12.60 -11.00
N ILE A 164 -10.07 12.69 -12.13
CA ILE A 164 -9.88 13.93 -12.88
C ILE A 164 -10.65 13.84 -14.18
N THR A 165 -11.51 14.81 -14.43
CA THR A 165 -12.33 14.88 -15.64
C THR A 165 -11.94 16.09 -16.47
N ILE A 166 -11.64 15.81 -17.74
CA ILE A 166 -11.45 16.79 -18.80
C ILE A 166 -12.81 17.06 -19.44
N ASP A 167 -13.29 18.30 -19.35
CA ASP A 167 -14.56 18.74 -19.92
C ASP A 167 -14.36 19.61 -21.17
N GLY A 168 -15.47 20.06 -21.77
CA GLY A 168 -15.42 20.89 -22.98
C GLY A 168 -14.84 22.29 -22.76
N ASP A 169 -14.88 22.79 -21.52
CA ASP A 169 -14.35 24.10 -21.18
C ASP A 169 -12.84 24.04 -20.93
N THR A 170 -12.26 22.86 -20.66
CA THR A 170 -10.82 22.70 -20.44
C THR A 170 -9.97 23.29 -21.57
N ALA A 171 -10.43 23.20 -22.83
CA ALA A 171 -9.68 23.76 -23.96
C ALA A 171 -9.67 25.29 -23.99
N SER A 172 -10.67 25.95 -23.38
CA SER A 172 -10.81 27.40 -23.37
C SER A 172 -10.27 28.03 -22.09
N ASP A 173 -10.45 27.40 -20.94
CA ASP A 173 -10.05 27.94 -19.63
C ASP A 173 -8.79 27.29 -19.02
N GLY A 174 -8.31 26.19 -19.60
CA GLY A 174 -7.11 25.50 -19.14
C GLY A 174 -7.27 24.82 -17.77
N THR A 175 -8.50 24.54 -17.34
CA THR A 175 -8.79 23.94 -16.03
C THR A 175 -9.46 22.56 -16.16
N VAL A 176 -9.28 21.75 -15.12
CA VAL A 176 -9.85 20.40 -15.02
C VAL A 176 -10.57 20.23 -13.70
N THR A 177 -11.52 19.30 -13.64
CA THR A 177 -12.24 18.99 -12.41
C THR A 177 -11.61 17.79 -11.72
N ILE A 178 -11.22 17.95 -10.46
CA ILE A 178 -10.82 16.86 -9.56
C ILE A 178 -11.98 16.55 -8.62
N ARG A 179 -12.40 15.28 -8.60
CA ARG A 179 -13.38 14.74 -7.66
C ARG A 179 -12.69 13.93 -6.57
N ASP A 180 -13.01 14.23 -5.32
CA ASP A 180 -12.63 13.43 -4.15
C ASP A 180 -13.56 12.21 -3.98
N ARG A 181 -12.98 11.05 -3.67
CA ARG A 181 -13.72 9.79 -3.46
C ARG A 181 -14.67 9.86 -2.26
N ASP A 182 -14.17 10.35 -1.14
CA ASP A 182 -14.86 10.24 0.15
C ASP A 182 -15.96 11.29 0.25
N SER A 183 -15.60 12.56 0.02
CA SER A 183 -16.51 13.70 0.17
C SER A 183 -17.43 13.94 -1.04
N LEU A 184 -17.11 13.35 -2.20
CA LEU A 184 -17.74 13.66 -3.49
C LEU A 184 -17.51 15.08 -4.01
N GLU A 185 -16.74 15.90 -3.29
CA GLU A 185 -16.47 17.28 -3.68
C GLU A 185 -15.73 17.33 -5.01
N GLN A 186 -16.13 18.31 -5.84
CA GLN A 186 -15.52 18.58 -7.14
C GLN A 186 -14.88 19.96 -7.10
N GLN A 187 -13.60 20.02 -7.45
CA GLN A 187 -12.81 21.24 -7.46
C GLN A 187 -12.22 21.45 -8.86
N ARG A 188 -12.42 22.63 -9.46
CA ARG A 188 -11.71 23.02 -10.69
C ARG A 188 -10.35 23.58 -10.32
N ILE A 189 -9.29 23.06 -10.94
CA ILE A 189 -7.93 23.57 -10.80
C ILE A 189 -7.26 23.73 -12.17
N PRO A 190 -6.22 24.58 -12.29
CA PRO A 190 -5.44 24.67 -13.52
C PRO A 190 -4.82 23.32 -13.90
N LEU A 191 -4.91 22.95 -15.18
CA LEU A 191 -4.39 21.69 -15.71
C LEU A 191 -2.90 21.51 -15.39
N ASP A 192 -2.12 22.58 -15.53
CA ASP A 192 -0.67 22.57 -15.32
C ASP A 192 -0.28 22.38 -13.85
N SER A 193 -1.20 22.60 -12.91
CA SER A 193 -0.97 22.45 -11.46
C SER A 193 -1.36 21.07 -10.93
N VAL A 194 -1.97 20.21 -11.75
CA VAL A 194 -2.55 18.93 -11.31
C VAL A 194 -1.52 18.00 -10.69
N VAL A 195 -0.35 17.86 -11.31
CA VAL A 195 0.68 16.91 -10.84
C VAL A 195 1.17 17.30 -9.44
N ASP A 196 1.44 18.59 -9.22
CA ASP A 196 1.90 19.11 -7.94
C ASP A 196 0.80 19.04 -6.86
N ASP A 197 -0.44 19.37 -7.21
CA ASP A 197 -1.60 19.28 -6.32
C ASP A 197 -1.81 17.83 -5.83
N ILE A 198 -1.79 16.86 -6.75
CA ILE A 198 -1.90 15.44 -6.39
C ILE A 198 -0.75 15.00 -5.50
N HIS A 199 0.50 15.41 -5.78
CA HIS A 199 1.62 15.11 -4.89
C HIS A 199 1.41 15.66 -3.48
N GLY A 200 0.88 16.88 -3.36
CA GLY A 200 0.51 17.48 -2.07
C GLY A 200 -0.50 16.62 -1.32
N ARG A 201 -1.60 16.24 -1.99
CA ARG A 201 -2.68 15.42 -1.41
C ARG A 201 -2.26 14.01 -1.02
N LEU A 202 -1.26 13.43 -1.69
CA LEU A 202 -0.75 12.09 -1.38
C LEU A 202 0.26 12.07 -0.22
N ARG A 203 0.79 13.23 0.19
CA ARG A 203 1.75 13.37 1.28
C ARG A 203 1.10 13.71 2.63
N SER A 204 -0.04 14.39 2.62
CA SER A 204 -0.92 14.61 3.78
C SER A 204 -1.54 13.30 4.24
#